data_AF-A0A7S1D0Y1-F1
#
_entry.id   AF-A0A7S1D0Y1-F1
#
_cell.length_a   1.000
_cell.length_b   1.000
_cell.length_c   1.000
_cell.angle_alpha   90.00
_cell.angle_beta   90.00
_cell.angle_gamma   90.00
#
_symmetry.space_group_name_H-M   'P 1'
#
loop_
_entity.id
_entity.type
_entity.pdbx_description
1 polymer ?
#
loop_
_entity_poly.entity_id
_entity_poly.type
_entity_poly.pdbx_seq_one_letter_code
_entity_poly.pdbx_strand_id
1 'polypeptide(L)'
;EIPNTEEVRNGVPLLLANCTQGLNQFWNVKDLKIYSALNKTMCIDSTDTNHNATLQLFECLDDDFAPQKLEISSTSNYKENPYILNNRRRWVRYCAVVRDGSNLVFLVNCHDNEVPATWTRRFAPQPPSPLSNAPTDSPTTYEEGTQSFELLGSCLTLPTNVPQPFDLLVLQECTGHLSQMWRIEPNGRIHVGVDRNLCWSIAESPSLSVSLLVVDECVEEQTEETFLYEDGDRRIRVGSNPNICLTPFEMPPYRGGDMVLVESPCDSNATHQVATSTRFSDSPMLP
;
A
#
# COMPACT_ATOMS: atom_id res chain seq x y z
N GLU A 1 -14.98 10.63 3.86
CA GLU A 1 -15.52 9.81 4.96
C GLU A 1 -16.85 9.23 4.55
N ILE A 2 -17.10 7.98 4.93
CA ILE A 2 -18.43 7.36 4.91
C ILE A 2 -19.11 7.78 6.23
N PRO A 3 -20.29 8.43 6.20
CA PRO A 3 -21.01 8.80 7.40
C PRO A 3 -21.02 7.63 8.38
N ASN A 4 -20.80 7.91 9.67
CA ASN A 4 -20.67 6.90 10.73
C ASN A 4 -22.03 6.26 11.09
N THR A 5 -22.80 5.89 10.07
CA THR A 5 -24.08 5.21 10.11
C THR A 5 -23.81 3.72 9.94
N GLU A 6 -24.45 2.88 10.75
CA GLU A 6 -24.24 1.43 10.88
C GLU A 6 -24.42 0.58 9.59
N GLU A 7 -24.60 1.20 8.42
CA GLU A 7 -24.86 0.48 7.17
C GLU A 7 -24.05 1.06 6.00
N VAL A 8 -22.99 0.35 5.65
CA VAL A 8 -22.27 0.52 4.38
C VAL A 8 -23.10 -0.13 3.28
N ARG A 9 -23.83 0.68 2.49
CA ARG A 9 -24.74 0.23 1.43
C ARG A 9 -24.67 1.12 0.20
N ASN A 10 -25.27 0.68 -0.89
CA ASN A 10 -25.40 1.45 -2.13
C ASN A 10 -26.06 2.81 -1.89
N GLY A 11 -25.46 3.86 -2.46
CA GLY A 11 -25.99 5.22 -2.38
C GLY A 11 -25.55 6.02 -1.15
N VAL A 12 -24.68 5.49 -0.29
CA VAL A 12 -24.17 6.25 0.87
C VAL A 12 -23.22 7.34 0.38
N PRO A 13 -23.52 8.64 0.57
CA PRO A 13 -22.70 9.71 0.03
C PRO A 13 -21.36 9.82 0.74
N LEU A 14 -20.33 10.24 0.02
CA LEU A 14 -19.05 10.58 0.59
C LEU A 14 -19.06 12.01 1.13
N LEU A 15 -18.56 12.16 2.35
CA LEU A 15 -18.44 13.45 3.02
C LEU A 15 -16.98 13.87 3.15
N LEU A 16 -16.71 15.16 2.97
CA LEU A 16 -15.52 15.80 3.50
C LEU A 16 -15.70 15.96 5.00
N ALA A 17 -14.71 15.48 5.76
CA ALA A 17 -14.72 15.52 7.21
C ALA A 17 -13.29 15.65 7.71
N ASN A 18 -13.13 15.99 8.99
CA ASN A 18 -11.83 16.02 9.65
C ASN A 18 -11.21 14.63 9.60
N CYS A 19 -9.90 14.55 9.34
CA CYS A 19 -9.21 13.26 9.31
C CYS A 19 -9.28 12.60 10.69
N THR A 20 -9.79 11.37 10.73
CA THR A 20 -9.83 10.51 11.91
C THR A 20 -9.15 9.18 11.59
N GLN A 21 -8.97 8.34 12.60
CA GLN A 21 -8.49 6.98 12.45
C GLN A 21 -9.62 5.95 12.27
N GLY A 22 -10.85 6.41 12.00
CA GLY A 22 -11.96 5.51 11.72
C GLY A 22 -11.83 4.83 10.36
N LEU A 23 -12.13 3.52 10.28
CA LEU A 23 -12.11 2.73 9.04
C LEU A 23 -12.97 3.34 7.92
N ASN A 24 -13.95 4.17 8.28
CA ASN A 24 -14.80 4.92 7.36
C ASN A 24 -14.07 6.03 6.57
N GLN A 25 -12.78 6.24 6.84
CA GLN A 25 -11.89 7.13 6.09
C GLN A 25 -10.71 6.40 5.42
N PHE A 26 -10.63 5.06 5.55
CA PHE A 26 -9.58 4.25 4.94
C PHE A 26 -10.08 3.69 3.61
N TRP A 27 -9.19 3.71 2.62
CA TRP A 27 -9.50 3.37 1.24
C TRP A 27 -8.40 2.51 0.65
N ASN A 28 -8.78 1.38 0.05
CA ASN A 28 -7.85 0.49 -0.66
C ASN A 28 -7.94 0.79 -2.16
N VAL A 29 -6.81 0.76 -2.86
CA VAL A 29 -6.77 0.99 -4.31
C VAL A 29 -6.28 -0.29 -4.97
N LYS A 30 -7.09 -0.88 -5.86
CA LYS A 30 -6.76 -2.09 -6.61
C LYS A 30 -7.49 -2.04 -7.96
N ASP A 31 -6.85 -2.49 -9.04
CA ASP A 31 -7.45 -2.57 -10.38
C ASP A 31 -8.13 -1.25 -10.83
N LEU A 32 -7.50 -0.11 -10.52
CA LEU A 32 -8.00 1.24 -10.82
C LEU A 32 -9.35 1.57 -10.15
N LYS A 33 -9.72 0.86 -9.07
CA LYS A 33 -10.90 1.14 -8.23
C LYS A 33 -10.47 1.56 -6.83
N ILE A 34 -11.35 2.28 -6.13
CA ILE A 34 -11.16 2.69 -4.74
C ILE A 34 -12.21 1.99 -3.87
N TYR A 35 -11.75 1.05 -3.05
CA TYR A 35 -12.58 0.24 -2.16
C TYR A 35 -12.65 0.86 -0.78
N SER A 36 -13.81 0.72 -0.14
CA SER A 36 -13.95 1.03 1.28
C SER A 36 -13.19 0.02 2.13
N ALA A 37 -12.45 0.49 3.14
CA ALA A 37 -11.89 -0.40 4.15
C ALA A 37 -12.96 -1.00 5.09
N LEU A 38 -14.14 -0.36 5.20
CA LEU A 38 -15.26 -0.91 5.98
C LEU A 38 -15.93 -2.10 5.28
N ASN A 39 -15.98 -2.08 3.95
CA ASN A 39 -16.54 -3.17 3.15
C ASN A 39 -15.83 -3.25 1.79
N LYS A 40 -15.07 -4.34 1.60
CA LYS A 40 -14.28 -4.59 0.39
C LYS A 40 -15.12 -4.84 -0.87
N THR A 41 -16.44 -5.02 -0.75
CA THR A 41 -17.34 -5.12 -1.90
C THR A 41 -17.86 -3.76 -2.37
N MET A 42 -17.51 -2.68 -1.67
CA MET A 42 -18.04 -1.34 -1.91
C MET A 42 -16.94 -0.41 -2.43
N CYS A 43 -17.22 0.25 -3.54
CA CYS A 43 -16.32 1.15 -4.24
C CYS A 43 -16.86 2.58 -4.23
N ILE A 44 -15.96 3.55 -4.41
CA ILE A 44 -16.34 4.93 -4.72
C ILE A 44 -16.95 4.97 -6.13
N ASP A 45 -18.13 5.56 -6.24
CA ASP A 45 -18.93 5.65 -7.46
C ASP A 45 -19.60 7.03 -7.58
N SER A 46 -19.80 7.46 -8.82
CA SER A 46 -20.81 8.45 -9.19
C SER A 46 -21.90 7.71 -9.96
N THR A 47 -22.97 7.29 -9.29
CA THR A 47 -24.01 6.45 -9.92
C THR A 47 -24.68 7.08 -11.13
N ASP A 48 -24.50 8.39 -11.31
CA ASP A 48 -24.86 9.12 -12.50
C ASP A 48 -23.61 9.73 -13.16
N THR A 49 -23.65 9.77 -14.48
CA THR A 49 -22.67 10.42 -15.37
C THR A 49 -22.91 11.93 -15.52
N ASN A 50 -23.95 12.46 -14.88
CA ASN A 50 -24.31 13.86 -15.01
C ASN A 50 -23.36 14.77 -14.22
N HIS A 51 -23.11 15.96 -14.77
CA HIS A 51 -22.46 17.05 -14.03
C HIS A 51 -23.23 17.28 -12.73
N ASN A 52 -22.51 17.43 -11.61
CA ASN A 52 -23.03 17.53 -10.25
C ASN A 52 -23.55 16.23 -9.62
N ALA A 53 -23.16 15.07 -10.15
CA ALA A 53 -23.40 13.82 -9.44
C ALA A 53 -22.62 13.82 -8.11
N THR A 54 -23.27 13.40 -7.03
CA THR A 54 -22.61 13.15 -5.75
C THR A 54 -21.75 11.91 -5.83
N LEU A 55 -20.54 11.95 -5.28
CA LEU A 55 -19.77 10.76 -5.01
C LEU A 55 -20.38 10.00 -3.83
N GLN A 56 -20.49 8.70 -4.00
CA GLN A 56 -21.11 7.81 -3.04
C GLN A 56 -20.46 6.43 -3.10
N LEU A 57 -20.84 5.58 -2.15
CA LEU A 57 -20.51 4.17 -2.18
C LEU A 57 -21.49 3.40 -3.04
N PHE A 58 -20.96 2.46 -3.81
CA PHE A 58 -21.75 1.49 -4.55
C PHE A 58 -21.00 0.16 -4.63
N GLU A 59 -21.72 -0.94 -4.86
CA GLU A 59 -21.11 -2.24 -5.11
C GLU A 59 -20.08 -2.15 -6.23
N CYS A 60 -18.90 -2.71 -5.99
CA CYS A 60 -17.85 -2.77 -6.98
C CYS A 60 -18.30 -3.62 -8.16
N LEU A 61 -18.34 -3.04 -9.35
CA LEU A 61 -18.70 -3.75 -10.57
C LEU A 61 -17.43 -4.13 -11.33
N ASP A 62 -17.32 -5.38 -11.74
CA ASP A 62 -16.16 -5.90 -12.50
C ASP A 62 -16.25 -5.64 -14.00
N ASP A 63 -17.21 -4.83 -14.46
CA ASP A 63 -17.32 -4.48 -15.86
C ASP A 63 -16.36 -3.33 -16.24
N ASP A 64 -15.73 -3.44 -17.41
CA ASP A 64 -14.89 -2.38 -17.99
C ASP A 64 -15.67 -1.06 -18.20
N PHE A 65 -17.00 -1.13 -18.17
CA PHE A 65 -17.92 -0.01 -18.34
C PHE A 65 -18.43 0.55 -17.01
N ALA A 66 -17.89 0.08 -15.87
CA ALA A 66 -18.20 0.65 -14.57
C ALA A 66 -17.85 2.14 -14.56
N PRO A 67 -18.69 3.00 -13.97
CA PRO A 67 -18.34 4.40 -13.69
C PRO A 67 -17.21 4.52 -12.64
N GLN A 68 -16.72 3.41 -12.08
CA GLN A 68 -15.88 3.30 -10.89
C GLN A 68 -14.37 3.31 -11.18
N LYS A 69 -13.96 3.73 -12.38
CA LYS A 69 -12.55 3.75 -12.77
C LYS A 69 -11.88 5.05 -12.35
N LEU A 70 -10.99 4.98 -11.38
CA LEU A 70 -10.11 6.08 -11.02
C LEU A 70 -8.83 6.01 -11.86
N GLU A 71 -8.52 7.11 -12.55
CA GLU A 71 -7.19 7.30 -13.15
C GLU A 71 -6.53 8.50 -12.50
N ILE A 72 -5.59 8.24 -11.59
CA ILE A 72 -4.72 9.27 -11.04
C ILE A 72 -3.59 9.49 -12.05
N SER A 73 -3.80 10.36 -13.02
CA SER A 73 -2.76 10.72 -14.00
C SER A 73 -1.83 11.79 -13.43
N SER A 74 -0.56 11.44 -13.24
CA SER A 74 0.58 12.37 -13.03
C SER A 74 1.23 12.80 -14.36
N THR A 75 0.66 12.41 -15.51
CA THR A 75 1.30 12.48 -16.83
C THR A 75 0.60 13.47 -17.75
N SER A 76 0.63 14.78 -17.47
CA SER A 76 0.60 15.80 -18.53
C SER A 76 0.93 17.19 -18.00
N ASN A 77 1.40 18.05 -18.91
CA ASN A 77 1.78 19.47 -18.70
C ASN A 77 0.68 20.41 -18.14
N TYR A 78 -0.41 19.88 -17.60
CA TYR A 78 -1.44 20.62 -16.88
C TYR A 78 -1.34 20.24 -15.40
N LYS A 79 -1.17 21.24 -14.52
CA LYS A 79 -1.11 21.11 -13.06
C LYS A 79 -1.96 19.93 -12.57
N GLU A 80 -1.26 18.93 -12.03
CA GLU A 80 -1.71 17.60 -11.61
C GLU A 80 -2.88 17.68 -10.62
N ASN A 81 -4.10 17.59 -11.16
CA ASN A 81 -5.28 17.38 -10.34
C ASN A 81 -5.76 15.94 -10.58
N PRO A 82 -5.83 15.09 -9.54
CA PRO A 82 -6.44 13.78 -9.69
C PRO A 82 -7.88 13.94 -10.18
N TYR A 83 -8.26 13.14 -11.18
CA TYR A 83 -9.59 13.14 -11.74
C TYR A 83 -10.19 11.73 -11.70
N ILE A 84 -11.51 11.66 -11.64
CA ILE A 84 -12.27 10.42 -11.69
C ILE A 84 -12.75 10.26 -13.14
N LEU A 85 -12.44 9.11 -13.75
CA LEU A 85 -12.89 8.79 -15.11
C LEU A 85 -14.17 7.98 -15.05
N ASN A 86 -15.27 8.61 -15.46
CA ASN A 86 -16.49 7.85 -15.68
C ASN A 86 -16.46 7.24 -17.09
N ASN A 87 -16.19 5.93 -17.18
CA ASN A 87 -15.98 5.26 -18.46
C ASN A 87 -17.28 5.11 -19.29
N ARG A 88 -18.46 5.36 -18.72
CA ARG A 88 -19.75 5.24 -19.44
C ARG A 88 -19.93 6.24 -20.57
N ARG A 89 -19.23 7.38 -20.57
CA ARG A 89 -19.40 8.45 -21.57
C ARG A 89 -18.16 8.79 -22.41
N ARG A 90 -17.20 7.86 -22.54
CA ARG A 90 -15.94 8.05 -23.30
C ARG A 90 -15.14 9.28 -22.81
N TRP A 91 -14.15 9.04 -21.95
CA TRP A 91 -13.04 9.97 -21.69
C TRP A 91 -13.40 11.37 -21.16
N VAL A 92 -14.57 11.55 -20.53
CA VAL A 92 -14.87 12.80 -19.84
C VAL A 92 -14.18 12.77 -18.48
N ARG A 93 -13.32 13.76 -18.22
CA ARG A 93 -12.60 13.92 -16.95
C ARG A 93 -13.47 14.68 -15.97
N TYR A 94 -13.79 14.03 -14.85
CA TYR A 94 -14.51 14.66 -13.77
C TYR A 94 -13.57 14.97 -12.61
N CYS A 95 -13.75 16.14 -12.03
CA CYS A 95 -13.01 16.62 -10.88
C CYS A 95 -13.91 16.53 -9.66
N ALA A 96 -13.39 15.98 -8.57
CA ALA A 96 -14.09 15.94 -7.31
C ALA A 96 -14.00 17.31 -6.62
N VAL A 97 -15.14 17.94 -6.37
CA VAL A 97 -15.25 19.26 -5.73
C VAL A 97 -16.17 19.21 -4.52
N VAL A 98 -15.95 20.13 -3.58
CA VAL A 98 -16.84 20.36 -2.44
C VAL A 98 -17.46 21.73 -2.62
N ARG A 99 -18.79 21.81 -2.58
CA ARG A 99 -19.52 23.08 -2.77
C ARG A 99 -19.74 23.80 -1.46
N ASP A 100 -19.65 25.13 -1.52
CA ASP A 100 -19.77 26.03 -0.37
C ASP A 100 -20.95 25.66 0.55
N GLY A 101 -20.61 25.36 1.81
CA GLY A 101 -21.57 25.02 2.85
C GLY A 101 -22.05 23.56 2.88
N SER A 102 -21.65 22.73 1.92
CA SER A 102 -21.90 21.28 1.95
C SER A 102 -20.62 20.52 2.28
N ASN A 103 -20.75 19.41 3.02
CA ASN A 103 -19.66 18.44 3.16
C ASN A 103 -19.72 17.39 2.05
N LEU A 104 -20.63 17.50 1.08
CA LEU A 104 -20.77 16.53 0.01
C LEU A 104 -19.69 16.72 -1.04
N VAL A 105 -19.19 15.60 -1.55
CA VAL A 105 -18.25 15.60 -2.68
C VAL A 105 -19.03 15.36 -3.96
N PHE A 106 -18.82 16.22 -4.96
CA PHE A 106 -19.50 16.17 -6.26
C PHE A 106 -18.49 15.97 -7.38
N LEU A 107 -18.94 15.39 -8.49
CA LEU A 107 -18.22 15.36 -9.76
C LEU A 107 -18.67 16.50 -10.68
N VAL A 108 -17.70 17.31 -11.11
CA VAL A 108 -17.89 18.38 -12.11
C VAL A 108 -16.94 18.15 -13.28
N ASN A 109 -17.17 18.76 -14.45
CA ASN A 109 -16.21 18.60 -15.54
C ASN A 109 -14.94 19.37 -15.19
N CYS A 110 -13.78 18.75 -15.36
CA CYS A 110 -12.49 19.41 -15.06
C CYS A 110 -12.18 20.64 -15.95
N HIS A 111 -13.02 20.94 -16.95
CA HIS A 111 -12.90 22.09 -17.85
C HIS A 111 -13.75 23.29 -17.44
N ASP A 112 -14.70 23.12 -16.51
CA ASP A 112 -15.47 24.23 -16.00
C ASP A 112 -14.51 25.14 -15.21
N ASN A 113 -14.70 26.48 -15.23
CA ASN A 113 -13.82 27.46 -14.56
C ASN A 113 -13.76 27.30 -13.02
N GLU A 114 -14.24 26.19 -12.48
CA GLU A 114 -14.13 25.79 -11.09
C GLU A 114 -12.70 25.29 -10.84
N VAL A 115 -12.05 25.82 -9.81
CA VAL A 115 -10.74 25.34 -9.37
C VAL A 115 -10.93 23.94 -8.82
N PRO A 116 -10.40 22.87 -9.45
CA PRO A 116 -10.54 21.53 -8.92
C PRO A 116 -9.92 21.47 -7.53
N ALA A 117 -10.57 20.79 -6.60
CA ALA A 117 -9.91 20.47 -5.35
C ALA A 117 -8.72 19.56 -5.64
N THR A 118 -7.54 19.92 -5.14
CA THR A 118 -6.38 19.05 -5.14
C THR A 118 -6.58 17.98 -4.07
N TRP A 119 -6.69 16.72 -4.50
CA TRP A 119 -6.74 15.59 -3.58
C TRP A 119 -5.34 15.01 -3.42
N THR A 120 -4.92 14.81 -2.18
CA THR A 120 -3.65 14.14 -1.90
C THR A 120 -3.96 12.82 -1.22
N ARG A 121 -3.46 11.71 -1.79
CA ARG A 121 -3.44 10.43 -1.08
C ARG A 121 -2.50 10.59 0.11
N ARG A 122 -3.01 10.36 1.31
CA ARG A 122 -2.21 10.28 2.53
C ARG A 122 -2.38 8.88 3.11
N PHE A 123 -1.27 8.18 3.31
CA PHE A 123 -1.24 7.02 4.20
C PHE A 123 -1.52 7.53 5.62
N ALA A 124 -2.66 7.11 6.19
CA ALA A 124 -3.02 7.48 7.55
C ALA A 124 -2.07 6.78 8.55
N PRO A 125 -1.71 7.44 9.67
CA PRO A 125 -1.15 6.73 10.82
C PRO A 125 -2.17 5.68 11.27
N GLN A 126 -1.73 4.42 11.41
CA GLN A 126 -2.55 3.27 11.74
C GLN A 126 -3.58 3.60 12.85
N PRO A 127 -4.84 3.12 12.77
CA PRO A 127 -5.76 3.24 13.90
C PRO A 127 -5.11 2.62 15.14
N PRO A 128 -5.29 3.19 16.35
CA PRO A 128 -4.95 2.48 17.57
C PRO A 128 -5.69 1.17 17.51
N SER A 129 -4.92 0.07 17.49
CA SER A 129 -5.48 -1.27 17.58
C SER A 129 -6.53 -1.26 18.68
N PRO A 130 -7.74 -1.81 18.47
CA PRO A 130 -8.66 -2.01 19.58
C PRO A 130 -7.86 -2.72 20.66
N LEU A 131 -7.89 -2.16 21.88
CA LEU A 131 -7.30 -2.76 23.08
C LEU A 131 -7.91 -4.15 23.21
N SER A 132 -7.24 -5.12 22.60
CA SER A 132 -7.62 -6.52 22.63
C SER A 132 -7.26 -6.96 24.04
N ASN A 133 -8.27 -7.07 24.89
CA ASN A 133 -8.18 -7.83 26.14
C ASN A 133 -8.11 -9.34 25.80
N ALA A 134 -7.26 -9.72 24.85
CA ALA A 134 -6.92 -11.10 24.61
C ALA A 134 -5.97 -11.57 25.72
N PRO A 135 -6.09 -12.83 26.18
CA PRO A 135 -5.22 -13.37 27.20
C PRO A 135 -3.76 -13.19 26.77
N THR A 136 -2.93 -12.80 27.72
CA THR A 136 -1.48 -12.82 27.61
C THR A 136 -1.01 -14.25 27.40
N ASP A 137 -1.13 -14.76 26.17
CA ASP A 137 -0.33 -15.89 25.74
C ASP A 137 1.08 -15.39 25.49
N SER A 138 1.99 -16.04 26.21
CA SER A 138 3.43 -15.82 26.21
C SER A 138 4.03 -16.14 24.82
N PRO A 139 5.26 -15.70 24.53
CA PRO A 139 5.71 -15.41 23.18
C PRO A 139 5.67 -16.65 22.29
N THR A 140 5.07 -16.46 21.11
CA THR A 140 5.15 -17.38 19.98
C THR A 140 6.61 -17.78 19.82
N THR A 141 6.87 -19.07 19.98
CA THR A 141 8.18 -19.68 19.81
C THR A 141 8.67 -19.27 18.43
N TYR A 142 9.83 -18.60 18.35
CA TYR A 142 10.46 -18.25 17.07
C TYR A 142 10.56 -19.52 16.23
N GLU A 143 9.89 -19.55 15.09
CA GLU A 143 10.09 -20.65 14.16
C GLU A 143 11.51 -20.59 13.62
N GLU A 144 12.18 -21.73 13.66
CA GLU A 144 13.51 -21.93 13.11
C GLU A 144 13.52 -21.44 11.64
N GLY A 145 14.37 -20.45 11.33
CA GLY A 145 14.56 -19.94 9.96
C GLY A 145 14.02 -18.55 9.63
N THR A 146 13.48 -17.80 10.60
CA THR A 146 13.16 -16.37 10.38
C THR A 146 14.38 -15.46 10.56
N GLN A 147 14.52 -14.44 9.71
CA GLN A 147 15.63 -13.49 9.70
C GLN A 147 15.11 -12.04 9.60
N SER A 148 15.90 -11.06 10.05
CA SER A 148 15.63 -9.65 9.81
C SER A 148 16.59 -9.09 8.76
N PHE A 149 16.07 -8.28 7.84
CA PHE A 149 16.89 -7.51 6.90
C PHE A 149 17.16 -6.12 7.45
N GLU A 150 18.43 -5.79 7.63
CA GLU A 150 18.90 -4.52 8.21
C GLU A 150 19.66 -3.70 7.16
N LEU A 151 19.34 -2.42 7.03
CA LEU A 151 20.01 -1.47 6.16
C LEU A 151 20.33 -0.21 6.97
N LEU A 152 21.62 0.11 7.09
CA LEU A 152 22.10 1.30 7.81
C LEU A 152 21.55 1.41 9.26
N GLY A 153 21.40 0.30 9.97
CA GLY A 153 20.86 0.28 11.34
C GLY A 153 19.33 0.29 11.43
N SER A 154 18.63 0.26 10.30
CA SER A 154 17.17 0.18 10.23
C SER A 154 16.73 -1.18 9.68
N CYS A 155 15.66 -1.75 10.20
CA CYS A 155 15.11 -3.02 9.76
C CYS A 155 13.99 -2.81 8.75
N LEU A 156 13.96 -3.66 7.73
CA LEU A 156 12.84 -3.75 6.81
C LEU A 156 11.62 -4.27 7.56
N THR A 157 10.56 -3.47 7.53
CA THR A 157 9.43 -3.57 8.46
C THR A 157 8.12 -3.46 7.71
N LEU A 158 7.17 -4.32 8.07
CA LEU A 158 5.76 -4.09 7.79
C LEU A 158 5.23 -3.00 8.74
N PRO A 159 4.64 -1.92 8.22
CA PRO A 159 4.13 -0.83 9.05
C PRO A 159 2.91 -1.26 9.89
N THR A 160 2.36 -2.45 9.65
CA THR A 160 1.19 -3.00 10.33
C THR A 160 1.50 -4.39 10.91
N ASN A 161 0.81 -4.75 12.01
CA ASN A 161 0.88 -6.10 12.60
C ASN A 161 -0.06 -7.11 11.93
N VAL A 162 -0.97 -6.63 11.08
CA VAL A 162 -1.91 -7.46 10.32
C VAL A 162 -1.67 -7.11 8.86
N PRO A 163 -0.69 -7.76 8.22
CA PRO A 163 -0.34 -7.44 6.85
C PRO A 163 -1.51 -7.72 5.91
N GLN A 164 -1.65 -6.88 4.90
CA GLN A 164 -2.59 -7.07 3.80
C GLN A 164 -1.85 -7.07 2.47
N PRO A 165 -2.41 -7.72 1.43
CA PRO A 165 -1.92 -7.56 0.07
C PRO A 165 -1.74 -6.08 -0.31
N PHE A 166 -0.62 -5.78 -0.96
CA PHE A 166 -0.12 -4.47 -1.33
C PHE A 166 0.33 -3.56 -0.17
N ASP A 167 0.49 -4.09 1.05
CA ASP A 167 1.16 -3.35 2.12
C ASP A 167 2.62 -3.08 1.74
N LEU A 168 3.05 -1.84 1.96
CA LEU A 168 4.37 -1.36 1.56
C LEU A 168 5.41 -1.65 2.65
N LEU A 169 6.59 -2.13 2.25
CA LEU A 169 7.68 -2.32 3.19
C LEU A 169 8.47 -1.03 3.36
N VAL A 170 8.81 -0.72 4.61
CA VAL A 170 9.53 0.49 5.00
C VAL A 170 10.70 0.15 5.91
N LEU A 171 11.70 1.02 5.96
CA LEU A 171 12.79 0.93 6.92
C LEU A 171 12.42 1.67 8.21
N GLN A 172 12.51 0.97 9.34
CA GLN A 172 12.25 1.51 10.67
C GLN A 172 13.32 1.04 11.66
N GLU A 173 13.33 1.58 12.88
CA GLU A 173 14.24 1.10 13.92
C GLU A 173 14.08 -0.40 14.17
N CYS A 174 15.20 -1.12 14.29
CA CYS A 174 15.19 -2.55 14.57
C CYS A 174 14.69 -2.84 15.99
N THR A 175 13.50 -3.42 16.08
CA THR A 175 12.83 -3.78 17.33
C THR A 175 12.83 -5.29 17.58
N GLY A 176 13.02 -6.09 16.53
CA GLY A 176 12.86 -7.55 16.60
C GLY A 176 11.40 -8.00 16.69
N HIS A 177 10.44 -7.10 16.42
CA HIS A 177 9.03 -7.46 16.27
C HIS A 177 8.83 -8.38 15.07
N LEU A 178 7.78 -9.21 15.10
CA LEU A 178 7.48 -10.17 14.02
C LEU A 178 7.19 -9.49 12.67
N SER A 179 6.78 -8.22 12.67
CA SER A 179 6.64 -7.40 11.46
C SER A 179 7.98 -7.08 10.77
N GLN A 180 9.11 -7.38 11.41
CA GLN A 180 10.47 -7.23 10.88
C GLN A 180 11.14 -8.59 10.63
N MET A 181 10.39 -9.68 10.82
CA MET A 181 10.89 -11.04 10.66
C MET A 181 10.38 -11.60 9.33
N TRP A 182 11.30 -12.24 8.61
CA TRP A 182 11.09 -12.71 7.24
C TRP A 182 11.57 -14.13 7.12
N ARG A 183 10.83 -14.97 6.41
CA ARG A 183 11.21 -16.37 6.19
C ARG A 183 11.65 -16.53 4.74
N ILE A 184 12.90 -16.93 4.55
CA ILE A 184 13.49 -17.12 3.22
C ILE A 184 13.39 -18.60 2.86
N GLU A 185 12.74 -18.90 1.75
CA GLU A 185 12.64 -20.24 1.20
C GLU A 185 13.84 -20.59 0.30
N PRO A 186 14.14 -21.89 0.10
CA PRO A 186 15.25 -22.32 -0.77
C PRO A 186 15.12 -21.88 -2.24
N ASN A 187 13.90 -21.61 -2.71
CA ASN A 187 13.61 -21.07 -4.05
C ASN A 187 13.85 -19.55 -4.16
N GLY A 188 14.26 -18.88 -3.07
CA GLY A 188 14.46 -17.43 -3.01
C GLY A 188 13.21 -16.63 -2.68
N ARG A 189 12.06 -17.27 -2.45
CA ARG A 189 10.85 -16.60 -2.01
C ARG A 189 10.99 -16.12 -0.56
N ILE A 190 10.47 -14.94 -0.27
CA ILE A 190 10.54 -14.34 1.07
C ILE A 190 9.13 -14.13 1.60
N HIS A 191 8.78 -14.88 2.64
CA HIS A 191 7.49 -14.80 3.30
C HIS A 191 7.52 -13.82 4.46
N VAL A 192 6.36 -13.22 4.73
CA VAL A 192 6.11 -12.46 5.95
C VAL A 192 6.17 -13.39 7.16
N GLY A 193 6.92 -13.01 8.19
CA GLY A 193 7.06 -13.84 9.40
C GLY A 193 5.75 -14.10 10.15
N VAL A 194 4.80 -13.14 10.10
CA VAL A 194 3.46 -13.27 10.73
C VAL A 194 2.41 -13.95 9.85
N ASP A 195 2.60 -14.03 8.53
CA ASP A 195 1.64 -14.65 7.60
C ASP A 195 2.36 -15.32 6.44
N ARG A 196 2.31 -16.65 6.39
CA ARG A 196 2.98 -17.43 5.35
C ARG A 196 2.28 -17.36 4.00
N ASN A 197 1.05 -16.86 3.92
CA ASN A 197 0.35 -16.69 2.65
C ASN A 197 0.77 -15.40 1.93
N LEU A 198 1.54 -14.54 2.60
CA LEU A 198 2.04 -13.31 2.03
C LEU A 198 3.54 -13.37 1.79
N CYS A 199 3.93 -12.90 0.61
CA CYS A 199 5.28 -12.91 0.10
C CYS A 199 5.71 -11.51 -0.30
N TRP A 200 7.01 -11.27 -0.32
CA TRP A 200 7.54 -10.10 -1.01
C TRP A 200 7.17 -10.16 -2.48
N SER A 201 6.72 -9.02 -2.99
CA SER A 201 6.36 -8.83 -4.38
C SER A 201 6.78 -7.44 -4.84
N ILE A 202 6.88 -7.28 -6.14
CA ILE A 202 7.27 -6.03 -6.78
C ILE A 202 6.02 -5.45 -7.43
N ALA A 203 5.59 -4.28 -6.95
CA ALA A 203 4.46 -3.57 -7.53
C ALA A 203 4.96 -2.36 -8.33
N GLU A 204 4.56 -2.27 -9.59
CA GLU A 204 4.79 -1.07 -10.39
C GLU A 204 3.94 0.09 -9.84
N SER A 205 4.58 1.21 -9.54
CA SER A 205 3.88 2.44 -9.18
C SER A 205 3.64 3.28 -10.44
N PRO A 206 2.39 3.37 -10.95
CA PRO A 206 2.11 4.16 -12.15
C PRO A 206 2.38 5.66 -11.93
N SER A 207 2.29 6.13 -10.68
CA SER A 207 2.46 7.54 -10.34
C SER A 207 3.91 7.98 -10.26
N LEU A 208 4.82 7.07 -9.88
CA LEU A 208 6.21 7.40 -9.61
C LEU A 208 7.15 6.90 -10.71
N SER A 209 6.65 6.10 -11.66
CA SER A 209 7.48 5.41 -12.66
C SER A 209 8.63 4.64 -11.99
N VAL A 210 8.34 4.08 -10.81
CA VAL A 210 9.26 3.23 -10.06
C VAL A 210 8.55 1.99 -9.56
N SER A 211 9.31 0.90 -9.40
CA SER A 211 8.87 -0.34 -8.81
C SER A 211 9.09 -0.35 -7.30
N LEU A 212 8.05 -0.69 -6.54
CA LEU A 212 8.02 -0.68 -5.08
C LEU A 212 8.07 -2.11 -4.55
N LEU A 213 8.78 -2.32 -3.43
CA LEU A 213 8.70 -3.57 -2.68
C LEU A 213 7.46 -3.57 -1.79
N VAL A 214 6.53 -4.49 -2.06
CA VAL A 214 5.29 -4.68 -1.29
C VAL A 214 5.20 -6.11 -0.79
N VAL A 215 4.22 -6.39 0.08
CA VAL A 215 3.77 -7.76 0.32
C VAL A 215 2.52 -8.04 -0.49
N ASP A 216 2.40 -9.23 -1.06
CA ASP A 216 1.21 -9.68 -1.79
C ASP A 216 0.97 -11.17 -1.52
N GLU A 217 -0.15 -11.71 -1.99
CA GLU A 217 -0.44 -13.15 -1.93
C GLU A 217 0.63 -13.94 -2.68
N CYS A 218 1.21 -14.96 -2.04
CA CYS A 218 2.23 -15.79 -2.65
C CYS A 218 1.67 -16.57 -3.86
N VAL A 219 2.19 -16.36 -5.08
CA VAL A 219 1.71 -17.07 -6.29
C VAL A 219 2.76 -18.07 -6.75
N GLU A 220 2.55 -19.39 -6.55
CA GLU A 220 3.57 -20.44 -6.79
C GLU A 220 4.26 -20.42 -8.17
N GLU A 221 3.61 -19.90 -9.21
CA GLU A 221 4.15 -19.90 -10.58
C GLU A 221 4.82 -18.58 -11.01
N GLN A 222 4.88 -17.55 -10.14
CA GLN A 222 5.52 -16.28 -10.49
C GLN A 222 6.99 -16.24 -10.11
N THR A 223 7.86 -16.12 -11.11
CA THR A 223 9.31 -15.96 -10.93
C THR A 223 9.72 -14.55 -10.50
N GLU A 224 8.84 -13.57 -10.67
CA GLU A 224 9.04 -12.16 -10.27
C GLU A 224 9.01 -11.97 -8.74
N GLU A 225 8.63 -13.00 -7.98
CA GLU A 225 8.59 -13.03 -6.51
C GLU A 225 9.80 -13.75 -5.88
N THR A 226 10.85 -13.99 -6.66
CA THR A 226 12.07 -14.62 -6.16
C THR A 226 13.14 -13.56 -5.90
N PHE A 227 13.89 -13.71 -4.80
CA PHE A 227 14.94 -12.80 -4.40
C PHE A 227 16.22 -13.59 -4.12
N LEU A 228 17.33 -13.10 -4.64
CA LEU A 228 18.65 -13.69 -4.45
C LEU A 228 19.42 -12.84 -3.44
N TYR A 229 19.67 -13.42 -2.27
CA TYR A 229 20.51 -12.81 -1.26
C TYR A 229 21.97 -13.24 -1.45
N GLU A 230 22.86 -12.28 -1.74
CA GLU A 230 24.29 -12.52 -1.89
C GLU A 230 25.03 -12.01 -0.66
N ASP A 231 25.36 -12.94 0.25
CA ASP A 231 25.91 -12.65 1.58
C ASP A 231 27.25 -11.89 1.54
N GLY A 232 28.03 -12.06 0.46
CA GLY A 232 29.30 -11.34 0.26
C GLY A 232 29.14 -9.86 -0.11
N ASP A 233 28.08 -9.52 -0.85
CA ASP A 233 27.84 -8.18 -1.36
C ASP A 233 26.79 -7.41 -0.55
N ARG A 234 26.09 -8.08 0.38
CA ARG A 234 25.01 -7.49 1.20
C ARG A 234 23.95 -6.82 0.33
N ARG A 235 23.57 -7.51 -0.74
CA ARG A 235 22.60 -7.05 -1.74
C ARG A 235 21.52 -8.10 -1.89
N ILE A 236 20.31 -7.61 -2.10
CA ILE A 236 19.16 -8.44 -2.47
C ILE A 236 18.86 -8.12 -3.93
N ARG A 237 18.99 -9.12 -4.80
CA ARG A 237 18.68 -9.03 -6.23
C ARG A 237 17.31 -9.60 -6.52
N VAL A 238 16.67 -9.07 -7.54
CA VAL A 238 15.43 -9.66 -8.06
C VAL A 238 15.79 -10.89 -8.88
N GLY A 239 15.18 -12.03 -8.59
CA GLY A 239 15.49 -13.31 -9.23
C GLY A 239 15.13 -13.34 -10.72
N SER A 240 14.05 -12.67 -11.12
CA SER A 240 13.67 -12.50 -12.53
C SER A 240 14.64 -11.59 -13.31
N ASN A 241 15.35 -10.69 -12.63
CA ASN A 241 16.34 -9.81 -13.23
C ASN A 241 17.51 -9.54 -12.27
N PRO A 242 18.61 -10.33 -12.34
CA PRO A 242 19.71 -10.23 -11.40
C PRO A 242 20.51 -8.92 -11.51
N ASN A 243 20.25 -8.09 -12.51
CA ASN A 243 20.86 -6.77 -12.63
C ASN A 243 20.16 -5.70 -11.79
N ILE A 244 18.98 -6.00 -11.22
CA ILE A 244 18.21 -5.08 -10.38
C ILE A 244 18.42 -5.46 -8.91
N CYS A 245 18.80 -4.46 -8.11
CA CYS A 245 18.97 -4.59 -6.67
C CYS A 245 17.91 -3.79 -5.92
N LEU A 246 17.49 -4.30 -4.76
CA LEU A 246 16.70 -3.53 -3.81
C LEU A 246 17.54 -2.36 -3.29
N THR A 247 16.99 -1.15 -3.38
CA THR A 247 17.64 0.07 -2.89
C THR A 247 16.67 0.93 -2.06
N PRO A 248 17.16 1.55 -0.97
CA PRO A 248 16.34 2.46 -0.20
C PRO A 248 16.02 3.70 -1.04
N PHE A 249 14.84 4.26 -0.82
CA PHE A 249 14.37 5.45 -1.48
C PHE A 249 13.60 6.32 -0.51
N GLU A 250 14.09 7.54 -0.39
CA GLU A 250 13.42 8.60 0.35
C GLU A 250 12.36 9.21 -0.58
N MET A 251 11.06 9.06 -0.26
CA MET A 251 10.03 9.88 -0.91
C MET A 251 9.76 11.14 -0.09
N PRO A 252 10.08 12.33 -0.60
CA PRO A 252 9.52 13.56 -0.05
C PRO A 252 7.99 13.56 -0.26
N PRO A 253 7.15 13.91 0.74
CA PRO A 253 7.46 14.43 2.07
C PRO A 253 7.26 13.40 3.21
N TYR A 254 7.36 12.10 2.93
CA TYR A 254 7.11 11.04 3.93
C TYR A 254 8.14 11.07 5.05
N ARG A 255 7.79 11.69 6.19
CA ARG A 255 8.60 11.66 7.44
C ARG A 255 8.43 10.35 8.24
N GLY A 256 8.12 9.24 7.57
CA GLY A 256 7.67 7.99 8.20
C GLY A 256 8.59 6.78 8.03
N GLY A 257 9.72 6.94 7.35
CA GLY A 257 10.66 5.87 7.02
C GLY A 257 10.98 5.84 5.53
N ASP A 258 12.18 5.39 5.19
CA ASP A 258 12.59 5.19 3.79
C ASP A 258 11.83 3.98 3.23
N MET A 259 11.29 4.12 2.02
CA MET A 259 10.68 3.02 1.29
C MET A 259 11.75 2.23 0.56
N VAL A 260 11.50 0.96 0.24
CA VAL A 260 12.42 0.17 -0.57
C VAL A 260 11.94 0.13 -2.02
N LEU A 261 12.76 0.67 -2.92
CA LEU A 261 12.58 0.61 -4.37
C LEU A 261 13.30 -0.57 -4.99
N VAL A 262 12.85 -0.91 -6.20
CA VAL A 262 13.33 -2.04 -6.99
C VAL A 262 13.70 -1.57 -8.40
N GLU A 263 14.58 -0.57 -8.57
CA GLU A 263 14.88 -0.07 -9.93
C GLU A 263 16.31 0.35 -10.23
N SER A 264 17.22 0.40 -9.26
CA SER A 264 18.61 0.72 -9.61
C SER A 264 19.32 -0.51 -10.17
N PRO A 265 20.07 -0.38 -11.28
CA PRO A 265 21.11 -1.32 -11.61
C PRO A 265 21.95 -1.60 -10.37
N CYS A 266 22.40 -2.84 -10.18
CA CYS A 266 23.30 -3.23 -9.12
C CYS A 266 24.71 -2.61 -9.30
N ASP A 267 24.82 -1.29 -9.44
CA ASP A 267 26.08 -0.60 -9.63
C ASP A 267 26.99 -0.80 -8.40
N SER A 268 28.25 -1.09 -8.66
CA SER A 268 29.27 -1.37 -7.64
C SER A 268 29.60 -0.15 -6.75
N ASN A 269 29.13 1.04 -7.11
CA ASN A 269 29.43 2.30 -6.41
C ASN A 269 28.30 2.86 -5.52
N ALA A 270 27.11 2.25 -5.49
CA ALA A 270 26.05 2.67 -4.58
C ALA A 270 26.35 2.17 -3.16
N THR A 271 26.53 3.10 -2.21
CA THR A 271 26.99 2.83 -0.83
C THR A 271 25.91 2.28 0.13
N HIS A 272 24.76 1.84 -0.37
CA HIS A 272 23.67 1.33 0.47
C HIS A 272 23.74 -0.19 0.52
N GLN A 273 24.14 -0.76 1.67
CA GLN A 273 24.38 -2.19 1.88
C GLN A 273 23.36 -2.79 2.86
N VAL A 274 22.60 -3.79 2.42
CA VAL A 274 21.61 -4.51 3.25
C VAL A 274 22.28 -5.71 3.92
N ALA A 275 22.46 -5.66 5.23
CA ALA A 275 22.94 -6.77 6.03
C ALA A 275 21.77 -7.66 6.49
N THR A 276 21.92 -8.98 6.45
CA THR A 276 21.04 -9.88 7.22
C THR A 276 21.56 -10.06 8.62
N SER A 277 20.66 -9.98 9.60
CA SER A 277 20.96 -10.36 10.98
C SER A 277 20.15 -11.60 11.33
N THR A 278 20.85 -12.71 11.55
CA THR A 278 20.30 -13.95 12.10
C THR A 278 20.47 -13.92 13.61
N ARG A 279 19.39 -13.63 14.35
CA ARG A 279 19.36 -13.93 15.79
C ARG A 279 18.96 -15.37 15.99
N PHE A 280 19.94 -16.25 16.18
CA PHE A 280 19.68 -17.51 16.87
C PHE A 280 19.36 -17.18 18.33
N SER A 281 18.16 -17.56 18.78
CA SER A 281 17.87 -17.68 20.21
C SER A 281 18.71 -18.85 20.73
N ASP A 282 19.95 -18.59 21.14
CA ASP A 282 20.67 -19.48 22.03
C ASP A 282 19.96 -19.45 23.38
N SER A 283 18.91 -20.26 23.52
CA SER A 283 18.37 -20.60 24.83
C SER A 283 19.46 -21.39 25.56
N PRO A 284 19.99 -20.92 26.70
CA PRO A 284 20.89 -21.73 27.49
C PRO A 284 20.09 -22.96 27.95
N MET A 285 20.49 -24.15 27.48
CA MET A 285 20.09 -25.39 28.14
C MET A 285 20.62 -25.31 29.57
N LEU A 286 19.69 -25.06 30.51
CA LEU A 286 19.95 -25.31 31.92
C LEU A 286 20.23 -26.81 32.09
N PRO A 287 21.26 -27.19 32.87
CA PRO A 287 21.62 -28.58 33.13
C PRO A 287 20.53 -29.32 33.91
#